data_AF-A0A2G5LAL2-F1
#
_entry.id   AF-A0A2G5LAL2-F1
#
_cell.length_a   1.000
_cell.length_b   1.000
_cell.length_c   1.000
_cell.angle_alpha   90.00
_cell.angle_beta   90.00
_cell.angle_gamma   90.00
#
_symmetry.space_group_name_H-M   'P 1'
#
loop_
_entity.id
_entity.type
_entity.pdbx_description
1 polymer ?
#
loop_
_entity_poly.entity_id
_entity_poly.type
_entity_poly.pdbx_seq_one_letter_code
_entity_poly.pdbx_strand_id
1 'polypeptide(L)'
;MSNKGKRHNKRWLISRLKTSGSKRRYVNDGDYSDTRNSKKNKNWDELPTFEGMGQSFKFFNSKINYGLLIRFLRGKNGSNWNDVQKEVSERIPSNLSEYKDCLKWFVADLIEKREDGLWDKREQKYLLLNPNEPYDWNIHISKEFYVDPDSNELVRIADFPSNRKTKGMSSYELRKFRETEKNLKLKEKQFKILEQEKVEREVEEILKNKEE
;
A
#
# COMPACT_ATOMS: atom_id res chain seq x y z
N MET A 1 3.90 -11.45 -42.41
CA MET A 1 3.08 -11.03 -41.25
C MET A 1 3.70 -11.63 -39.99
N SER A 2 4.28 -10.81 -39.11
CA SER A 2 5.01 -11.29 -37.93
C SER A 2 4.03 -11.56 -36.80
N ASN A 3 3.80 -12.84 -36.49
CA ASN A 3 3.16 -13.29 -35.25
C ASN A 3 4.10 -13.00 -34.06
N LYS A 4 4.29 -11.72 -33.72
CA LYS A 4 4.70 -11.33 -32.36
C LYS A 4 3.49 -11.51 -31.47
N GLY A 5 3.21 -12.77 -31.14
CA GLY A 5 2.24 -13.13 -30.10
C GLY A 5 2.57 -12.30 -28.87
N LYS A 6 1.58 -11.54 -28.39
CA LYS A 6 1.63 -10.75 -27.18
C LYS A 6 2.13 -11.64 -26.03
N ARG A 7 3.43 -11.69 -25.78
CA ARG A 7 3.94 -12.00 -24.46
C ARG A 7 3.39 -10.88 -23.60
N HIS A 8 2.26 -11.13 -22.95
CA HIS A 8 1.80 -10.29 -21.86
C HIS A 8 2.96 -10.31 -20.85
N ASN A 9 3.82 -9.30 -20.89
CA ASN A 9 4.90 -9.14 -19.94
C ASN A 9 4.24 -9.01 -18.56
N LYS A 10 4.13 -10.15 -17.85
CA LYS A 10 3.49 -10.21 -16.55
C LYS A 10 4.19 -9.20 -15.66
N ARG A 11 3.43 -8.25 -15.12
CA ARG A 11 3.98 -7.16 -14.29
C ARG A 11 4.70 -7.74 -13.06
N TRP A 12 5.79 -7.12 -12.64
CA TRP A 12 6.42 -7.46 -11.37
C TRP A 12 5.44 -7.27 -10.20
N LEU A 13 5.50 -8.15 -9.21
CA LEU A 13 4.59 -8.13 -8.06
C LEU A 13 5.10 -7.25 -6.91
N ILE A 14 6.39 -6.93 -6.94
CA ILE A 14 7.08 -6.15 -5.93
C ILE A 14 7.86 -5.05 -6.65
N SER A 15 7.92 -3.87 -6.05
CA SER A 15 8.78 -2.79 -6.53
C SER A 15 9.41 -1.99 -5.39
N ARG A 16 10.47 -1.26 -5.72
CA ARG A 16 11.13 -0.32 -4.80
C ARG A 16 10.45 1.06 -4.75
N LEU A 17 9.35 1.23 -5.49
CA LEU A 17 8.68 2.51 -5.71
C LEU A 17 7.46 2.69 -4.79
N LYS A 18 7.18 3.94 -4.39
CA LYS A 18 5.94 4.29 -3.65
C LYS A 18 4.70 4.03 -4.51
N THR A 19 3.76 3.22 -4.01
CA THR A 19 2.50 2.85 -4.69
C THR A 19 1.51 4.00 -4.85
N SER A 20 1.72 5.15 -4.21
CA SER A 20 0.75 6.26 -4.22
C SER A 20 1.11 7.33 -5.25
N GLY A 21 0.54 7.21 -6.45
CA GLY A 21 -0.04 8.35 -7.19
C GLY A 21 0.84 9.54 -7.59
N SER A 22 2.16 9.46 -7.61
CA SER A 22 2.98 10.56 -8.14
C SER A 22 4.05 10.05 -9.10
N LYS A 23 3.63 9.83 -10.36
CA LYS A 23 4.54 9.87 -11.53
C LYS A 23 5.16 11.26 -11.72
N ARG A 24 4.66 12.28 -11.00
CA ARG A 24 5.16 13.66 -11.00
C ARG A 24 6.60 13.77 -10.48
N ARG A 25 7.08 12.83 -9.67
CA ARG A 25 8.47 12.84 -9.17
C ARG A 25 9.54 12.44 -10.21
N TYR A 26 9.16 11.91 -11.37
CA TYR A 26 10.07 11.62 -12.49
C TYR A 26 10.02 12.69 -13.59
N VAL A 27 9.14 13.67 -13.43
CA VAL A 27 9.18 14.90 -14.20
C VAL A 27 10.05 15.83 -13.37
N ASN A 28 11.20 16.28 -13.89
CA ASN A 28 11.90 17.41 -13.31
C ASN A 28 10.86 18.51 -13.06
N ASP A 29 10.63 18.87 -11.79
CA ASP A 29 9.97 20.13 -11.43
C ASP A 29 11.01 21.21 -11.79
N GLY A 30 11.11 21.51 -13.08
CA GLY A 30 11.61 22.81 -13.51
C GLY A 30 10.54 23.83 -13.17
N ASP A 31 10.96 25.05 -12.84
CA ASP A 31 10.01 26.13 -12.59
C ASP A 31 8.96 26.21 -13.70
N TYR A 32 7.71 26.42 -13.30
CA TYR A 32 6.57 26.47 -14.22
C TYR A 32 6.77 27.56 -15.30
N SER A 33 7.62 28.56 -15.03
CA SER A 33 8.05 29.58 -15.97
C SER A 33 8.97 29.05 -17.08
N ASP A 34 9.87 28.12 -16.79
CA ASP A 34 10.91 27.67 -17.73
C ASP A 34 10.42 26.61 -18.72
N THR A 35 9.33 25.92 -18.40
CA THR A 35 8.86 24.75 -19.17
C THR A 35 7.80 25.06 -20.22
N ARG A 36 7.28 26.30 -20.29
CA ARG A 36 6.19 26.67 -21.21
C ARG A 36 6.62 26.71 -22.69
N ASN A 37 7.91 26.94 -22.98
CA ASN A 37 8.41 27.10 -24.35
C ASN A 37 9.26 25.94 -24.89
N SER A 38 9.69 24.99 -24.05
CA SER A 38 10.37 23.80 -24.59
C SER A 38 9.32 22.81 -25.09
N LYS A 39 9.05 22.80 -26.40
CA LYS A 39 8.39 21.67 -27.07
C LYS A 39 9.31 20.45 -26.97
N LYS A 40 9.36 19.80 -25.81
CA LYS A 40 10.01 18.50 -25.68
C LYS A 40 9.07 17.49 -26.31
N ASN A 41 9.45 17.04 -27.50
CA ASN A 41 8.91 15.86 -28.14
C ASN A 41 9.09 14.69 -27.17
N LYS A 42 8.08 14.41 -26.35
CA LYS A 42 8.05 13.28 -25.43
C LYS A 42 7.52 12.11 -26.22
N ASN A 43 8.41 11.26 -26.70
CA ASN A 43 8.02 9.99 -27.29
C ASN A 43 7.46 9.11 -26.16
N TRP A 44 6.13 9.03 -26.06
CA TRP A 44 5.43 8.34 -24.98
C TRP A 44 5.67 6.81 -24.99
N ASP A 45 6.18 6.29 -26.10
CA ASP A 45 6.50 4.88 -26.29
C ASP A 45 7.91 4.49 -25.81
N GLU A 46 8.76 5.46 -25.46
CA GLU A 46 10.13 5.23 -24.94
C GLU A 46 10.22 5.43 -23.42
N LEU A 47 9.15 5.09 -22.69
CA LEU A 47 9.26 4.93 -21.24
C LEU A 47 10.12 3.68 -20.93
N PRO A 48 10.99 3.70 -19.91
CA PRO A 48 11.76 2.53 -19.54
C PRO A 48 10.81 1.38 -19.17
N THR A 49 10.85 0.32 -19.97
CA THR A 49 10.14 -0.94 -19.68
C THR A 49 10.84 -1.75 -18.59
N PHE A 50 12.09 -1.41 -18.29
CA PHE A 50 12.95 -2.02 -17.27
C PHE A 50 13.57 -0.94 -16.38
N GLU A 51 13.65 -1.21 -15.07
CA GLU A 51 14.55 -0.47 -14.18
C GLU A 51 15.99 -0.89 -14.49
N GLY A 52 16.89 0.08 -14.67
CA GLY A 52 18.30 -0.18 -14.97
C GLY A 52 18.95 -1.06 -13.89
N MET A 53 19.50 -2.19 -14.33
CA MET A 53 20.26 -3.10 -13.47
C MET A 53 21.63 -2.48 -13.24
N GLY A 54 21.86 -1.86 -12.09
CA GLY A 54 23.21 -1.36 -11.77
C GLY A 54 23.33 -0.16 -10.84
N GLN A 55 22.23 0.49 -10.43
CA GLN A 55 22.34 1.50 -9.37
C GLN A 55 21.55 1.07 -8.14
N SER A 56 22.30 0.88 -7.05
CA SER A 56 21.85 0.76 -5.68
C SER A 56 21.21 2.08 -5.22
N PHE A 57 20.26 2.62 -5.99
CA PHE A 57 19.47 3.75 -5.55
C PHE A 57 18.74 3.32 -4.29
N LYS A 58 19.20 3.93 -3.20
CA LYS A 58 18.76 3.75 -1.82
C LYS A 58 17.24 3.70 -1.83
N PHE A 59 16.68 2.65 -1.24
CA PHE A 59 15.24 2.56 -1.00
C PHE A 59 14.74 3.90 -0.48
N PHE A 60 13.62 4.41 -1.01
CA PHE A 60 12.98 5.55 -0.35
C PHE A 60 12.47 5.03 1.01
N ASN A 61 13.22 5.33 2.08
CA ASN A 61 12.94 4.91 3.46
C ASN A 61 13.07 3.38 3.74
N SER A 62 13.89 2.62 3.01
CA SER A 62 14.04 1.15 3.21
C SER A 62 12.75 0.32 3.08
N LYS A 63 11.69 0.88 2.48
CA LYS A 63 10.38 0.22 2.37
C LYS A 63 10.16 -0.37 0.97
N ILE A 64 9.58 -1.55 0.96
CA ILE A 64 9.16 -2.26 -0.26
C ILE A 64 7.68 -2.07 -0.50
N ASN A 65 7.31 -2.00 -1.77
CA ASN A 65 5.94 -1.99 -2.19
C ASN A 65 5.48 -3.39 -2.62
N TYR A 66 4.67 -4.00 -1.76
CA TYR A 66 4.04 -5.32 -1.96
C TYR A 66 2.53 -5.20 -2.29
N GLY A 67 2.03 -4.00 -2.60
CA GLY A 67 0.60 -3.80 -2.86
C GLY A 67 0.08 -4.54 -4.10
N LEU A 68 0.93 -4.76 -5.10
CA LEU A 68 0.59 -5.57 -6.28
C LEU A 68 0.59 -7.07 -5.94
N LEU A 69 1.52 -7.53 -5.11
CA LEU A 69 1.55 -8.90 -4.59
C LEU A 69 0.25 -9.24 -3.85
N ILE A 70 -0.18 -8.40 -2.90
CA ILE A 70 -1.44 -8.63 -2.15
C ILE A 70 -2.63 -8.69 -3.11
N ARG A 71 -2.76 -7.73 -4.03
CA ARG A 71 -3.86 -7.73 -5.02
C ARG A 71 -3.84 -8.98 -5.90
N PHE A 72 -2.64 -9.45 -6.27
CA PHE A 72 -2.48 -10.69 -7.02
C PHE A 72 -2.95 -11.90 -6.21
N LEU A 73 -2.55 -12.03 -4.94
CA LEU A 73 -2.99 -13.10 -4.04
C LEU A 73 -4.52 -13.09 -3.85
N ARG A 74 -5.13 -11.91 -3.65
CA ARG A 74 -6.60 -11.77 -3.60
C ARG A 74 -7.30 -12.29 -4.84
N GLY A 75 -6.71 -12.10 -6.01
CA GLY A 75 -7.22 -12.60 -7.29
C GLY A 75 -6.94 -14.08 -7.56
N LYS A 76 -6.15 -14.74 -6.69
CA LYS A 76 -5.77 -16.16 -6.77
C LYS A 76 -6.38 -16.98 -5.63
N ASN A 77 -7.38 -16.45 -4.94
CA ASN A 77 -8.13 -17.19 -3.93
C ASN A 77 -8.75 -18.46 -4.55
N GLY A 78 -8.60 -19.62 -3.91
CA GLY A 78 -9.02 -20.93 -4.42
C GLY A 78 -8.11 -21.52 -5.50
N SER A 79 -6.95 -20.91 -5.78
CA SER A 79 -5.96 -21.49 -6.71
C SER A 79 -4.96 -22.38 -5.97
N ASN A 80 -4.44 -23.41 -6.64
CA ASN A 80 -3.38 -24.27 -6.10
C ASN A 80 -2.15 -23.45 -5.69
N TRP A 81 -1.70 -23.61 -4.45
CA TRP A 81 -0.63 -22.84 -3.86
C TRP A 81 0.71 -23.00 -4.60
N ASN A 82 1.02 -24.18 -5.11
CA ASN A 82 2.28 -24.44 -5.80
C ASN A 82 2.40 -23.60 -7.08
N ASP A 83 1.30 -23.48 -7.82
CA ASP A 83 1.25 -22.66 -9.05
C ASP A 83 1.34 -21.18 -8.73
N VAL A 84 0.67 -20.74 -7.65
CA VAL A 84 0.74 -19.35 -7.18
C VAL A 84 2.15 -19.01 -6.74
N GLN A 85 2.78 -19.85 -5.92
CA GLN A 85 4.14 -19.63 -5.41
C GLN A 85 5.15 -19.58 -6.56
N LYS A 86 5.02 -20.48 -7.54
CA LYS A 86 5.85 -20.48 -8.74
C LYS A 86 5.67 -19.19 -9.53
N GLU A 87 4.43 -18.79 -9.83
CA GLU A 87 4.15 -17.54 -10.56
C GLU A 87 4.69 -16.31 -9.82
N VAL A 88 4.61 -16.28 -8.49
CA VAL A 88 5.19 -15.19 -7.69
C VAL A 88 6.70 -15.18 -7.84
N SER A 89 7.36 -16.33 -7.68
CA SER A 89 8.82 -16.44 -7.77
C SER A 89 9.37 -15.99 -9.14
N GLU A 90 8.65 -16.28 -10.23
CA GLU A 90 9.00 -15.86 -11.60
C GLU A 90 8.81 -14.36 -11.82
N ARG A 91 7.93 -13.71 -11.03
CA ARG A 91 7.57 -12.29 -11.16
C ARG A 91 8.23 -11.40 -10.11
N ILE A 92 9.07 -11.97 -9.24
CA ILE A 92 9.96 -11.22 -8.36
C ILE A 92 11.27 -10.96 -9.11
N PRO A 93 11.66 -9.70 -9.29
CA PRO A 93 12.93 -9.35 -9.91
C PRO A 93 14.13 -9.99 -9.20
N SER A 94 15.15 -10.41 -9.96
CA SER A 94 16.36 -11.04 -9.39
C SER A 94 17.11 -10.12 -8.43
N ASN A 95 17.12 -8.82 -8.69
CA ASN A 95 17.67 -7.78 -7.81
C ASN A 95 16.86 -7.56 -6.50
N LEU A 96 15.70 -8.21 -6.35
CA LEU A 96 14.87 -8.24 -5.15
C LEU A 96 14.73 -9.67 -4.60
N SER A 97 15.68 -10.55 -4.92
CA SER A 97 15.64 -11.96 -4.51
C SER A 97 15.65 -12.16 -2.99
N GLU A 98 16.25 -11.25 -2.23
CA GLU A 98 16.21 -11.21 -0.76
C GLU A 98 14.76 -11.13 -0.21
N TYR A 99 13.84 -10.60 -1.02
CA TYR A 99 12.43 -10.44 -0.66
C TYR A 99 11.54 -11.54 -1.22
N LYS A 100 12.10 -12.64 -1.74
CA LYS A 100 11.31 -13.83 -2.12
C LYS A 100 10.47 -14.36 -0.95
N ASP A 101 10.97 -14.18 0.27
CA ASP A 101 10.29 -14.59 1.50
C ASP A 101 9.18 -13.64 1.95
N CYS A 102 8.94 -12.51 1.28
CA CYS A 102 7.85 -11.60 1.65
C CYS A 102 6.46 -12.24 1.54
N LEU A 103 6.31 -13.32 0.77
CA LEU A 103 5.08 -14.13 0.76
C LEU A 103 4.70 -14.60 2.16
N LYS A 104 5.71 -15.00 2.96
CA LYS A 104 5.54 -15.50 4.33
C LYS A 104 4.95 -14.45 5.26
N TRP A 105 5.05 -13.16 4.92
CA TRP A 105 4.43 -12.09 5.71
C TRP A 105 2.90 -12.08 5.58
N PHE A 106 2.36 -12.55 4.46
CA PHE A 106 0.94 -12.47 4.14
C PHE A 106 0.24 -13.83 4.15
N VAL A 107 0.98 -14.90 3.84
CA VAL A 107 0.47 -16.26 3.68
C VAL A 107 1.06 -17.16 4.76
N ALA A 108 0.21 -17.84 5.51
CA ALA A 108 0.59 -19.01 6.30
C ALA A 108 0.50 -20.27 5.41
N ASP A 109 1.63 -20.87 5.09
CA ASP A 109 1.73 -22.01 4.17
C ASP A 109 1.95 -23.36 4.87
N LEU A 110 2.50 -23.36 6.09
CA LEU A 110 2.71 -24.56 6.90
C LEU A 110 1.67 -24.64 8.01
N ILE A 111 0.47 -25.10 7.65
CA ILE A 111 -0.67 -25.12 8.57
C ILE A 111 -0.99 -26.54 9.00
N GLU A 112 -1.35 -26.67 10.28
CA GLU A 112 -1.88 -27.87 10.88
C GLU A 112 -3.29 -27.63 11.38
N LYS A 113 -4.20 -28.54 11.05
CA LYS A 113 -5.53 -28.57 11.67
C LYS A 113 -5.40 -29.20 13.06
N ARG A 114 -5.72 -28.41 14.10
CA ARG A 114 -5.84 -28.86 15.49
C ARG A 114 -7.26 -28.62 15.98
N GLU A 115 -7.60 -29.19 17.14
CA GLU A 115 -8.93 -29.04 17.74
C GLU A 115 -9.29 -27.55 17.98
N ASP A 116 -8.32 -26.75 18.41
CA ASP A 116 -8.51 -25.32 18.70
C ASP A 116 -8.51 -24.42 17.45
N GLY A 117 -8.17 -24.94 16.27
CA GLY A 117 -8.12 -24.18 15.02
C GLY A 117 -6.91 -24.45 14.13
N LEU A 118 -6.63 -23.50 13.24
CA LEU A 118 -5.52 -23.60 12.28
C LEU A 118 -4.22 -23.09 12.91
N TRP A 119 -3.27 -23.99 13.12
CA TRP A 119 -1.96 -23.70 13.72
C TRP A 119 -0.90 -23.48 12.65
N ASP A 120 -0.24 -22.33 12.66
CA ASP A 120 0.92 -22.04 11.82
C ASP A 120 2.18 -22.63 12.47
N LYS A 121 2.77 -23.64 11.83
CA LYS A 121 3.97 -24.32 12.33
C LYS A 121 5.21 -23.42 12.32
N ARG A 122 5.27 -22.39 11.48
CA ARG A 122 6.44 -21.48 11.40
C ARG A 122 6.45 -20.50 12.55
N GLU A 123 5.29 -19.91 12.80
CA GLU A 123 5.14 -18.82 13.76
C GLU A 123 4.75 -19.35 15.15
N GLN A 124 4.41 -20.65 15.24
CA GLN A 124 3.97 -21.34 16.45
C GLN A 124 2.79 -20.63 17.12
N LYS A 125 1.80 -20.24 16.30
CA LYS A 125 0.59 -19.51 16.72
C LYS A 125 -0.62 -19.95 15.91
N TYR A 126 -1.81 -19.75 16.48
CA TYR A 126 -3.07 -19.98 15.78
C TYR A 126 -3.40 -18.81 14.83
N LEU A 127 -4.01 -19.12 13.70
CA LEU A 127 -4.55 -18.12 12.78
C LEU A 127 -5.89 -17.61 13.31
N LEU A 128 -6.03 -16.29 13.38
CA LEU A 128 -7.33 -15.68 13.66
C LEU A 128 -8.19 -15.71 12.38
N LEU A 129 -9.09 -16.68 12.25
CA LEU A 129 -9.94 -16.84 11.06
C LEU A 129 -11.12 -15.88 11.06
N ASN A 130 -11.68 -15.64 12.23
CA ASN A 130 -12.79 -14.72 12.43
C ASN A 130 -12.26 -13.39 12.98
N PRO A 131 -12.32 -12.30 12.22
CA PRO A 131 -11.80 -11.02 12.66
C PRO A 131 -12.61 -10.36 13.78
N ASN A 132 -13.77 -10.92 14.14
CA ASN A 132 -14.59 -10.47 15.25
C ASN A 132 -14.21 -11.14 16.58
N GLU A 133 -13.42 -12.21 16.54
CA GLU A 133 -12.92 -12.85 17.76
C GLU A 133 -11.83 -11.99 18.41
N PRO A 134 -11.72 -12.03 19.76
CA PRO A 134 -10.72 -11.26 20.47
C PRO A 134 -9.31 -11.70 20.06
N TYR A 135 -8.53 -10.76 19.52
CA TYR A 135 -7.14 -11.01 19.15
C TYR A 135 -6.24 -11.06 20.38
N ASP A 136 -5.71 -12.24 20.72
CA ASP A 136 -4.63 -12.40 21.69
C ASP A 136 -3.28 -12.51 20.96
N TRP A 137 -2.38 -11.56 21.21
CA TRP A 137 -1.06 -11.49 20.60
C TRP A 137 -0.11 -12.63 21.02
N ASN A 138 -0.36 -13.28 22.17
CA ASN A 138 0.42 -14.44 22.62
C ASN A 138 0.08 -15.70 21.82
N ILE A 139 -1.20 -15.86 21.51
CA ILE A 139 -1.77 -17.10 20.97
C ILE A 139 -1.96 -17.01 19.46
N HIS A 140 -2.33 -15.83 18.95
CA HIS A 140 -2.76 -15.62 17.58
C HIS A 140 -1.74 -14.86 16.74
N ILE A 141 -1.76 -15.13 15.44
CA ILE A 141 -1.08 -14.34 14.42
C ILE A 141 -2.06 -13.86 13.37
N SER A 142 -1.89 -12.60 12.96
CA SER A 142 -2.65 -11.99 11.87
C SER A 142 -1.93 -12.23 10.54
N LYS A 143 -2.49 -13.09 9.70
CA LYS A 143 -2.14 -13.22 8.27
C LYS A 143 -3.36 -12.87 7.43
N GLU A 144 -3.17 -12.58 6.14
CA GLU A 144 -4.29 -12.28 5.23
C GLU A 144 -4.75 -13.53 4.48
N PHE A 145 -3.84 -14.48 4.28
CA PHE A 145 -4.09 -15.72 3.59
C PHE A 145 -3.50 -16.89 4.33
N TYR A 146 -4.01 -18.06 4.01
CA TYR A 146 -3.55 -19.33 4.53
C TYR A 146 -3.68 -20.38 3.42
N VAL A 147 -2.84 -21.41 3.44
CA VAL A 147 -2.95 -22.54 2.52
C VAL A 147 -3.73 -23.64 3.22
N ASP A 148 -4.87 -24.04 2.66
CA ASP A 148 -5.65 -25.12 3.26
C ASP A 148 -4.87 -26.43 3.14
N PRO A 149 -4.56 -27.12 4.26
CA PRO A 149 -3.67 -28.28 4.24
C PRO A 149 -4.23 -29.48 3.48
N ASP A 150 -5.56 -29.56 3.27
CA ASP A 150 -6.20 -30.69 2.59
C ASP A 150 -6.25 -30.47 1.07
N SER A 151 -6.62 -29.27 0.63
CA SER A 151 -6.78 -28.94 -0.80
C SER A 151 -5.52 -28.36 -1.44
N ASN A 152 -4.55 -27.90 -0.63
CA ASN A 152 -3.41 -27.09 -1.08
C ASN A 152 -3.82 -25.83 -1.84
N GLU A 153 -5.02 -25.29 -1.57
CA GLU A 153 -5.52 -24.07 -2.17
C GLU A 153 -5.18 -22.85 -1.30
N LEU A 154 -4.90 -21.72 -1.96
CA LEU A 154 -4.74 -20.44 -1.28
C LEU A 154 -6.11 -19.92 -0.84
N VAL A 155 -6.33 -19.82 0.46
CA VAL A 155 -7.57 -19.31 1.06
C VAL A 155 -7.33 -17.97 1.73
N ARG A 156 -8.22 -17.02 1.46
CA ARG A 156 -8.23 -15.71 2.11
C ARG A 156 -8.94 -15.78 3.46
N ILE A 157 -8.28 -15.29 4.50
CA ILE A 157 -8.89 -15.05 5.81
C ILE A 157 -9.87 -13.90 5.68
N ALA A 158 -11.05 -14.00 6.30
CA ALA A 158 -12.09 -12.98 6.19
C ALA A 158 -11.51 -11.58 6.50
N ASP A 159 -11.88 -10.59 5.69
CA ASP A 159 -11.40 -9.22 5.90
C ASP A 159 -11.82 -8.74 7.29
N PHE A 160 -10.86 -8.21 8.04
CA PHE A 160 -11.18 -7.46 9.25
C PHE A 160 -12.27 -6.45 8.93
N PRO A 161 -13.33 -6.36 9.74
CA PRO A 161 -14.37 -5.40 9.50
C PRO A 161 -13.72 -4.02 9.42
N SER A 162 -13.90 -3.35 8.29
CA SER A 162 -13.36 -2.01 8.11
C SER A 162 -13.81 -1.11 9.27
N ASN A 163 -12.89 -0.69 10.13
CA ASN A 163 -13.13 0.29 11.20
C ASN A 163 -13.43 1.71 10.68
N ARG A 164 -13.64 1.86 9.36
CA ARG A 164 -14.10 3.13 8.80
C ARG A 164 -15.43 3.48 9.42
N LYS A 165 -15.49 4.67 10.01
CA LYS A 165 -16.71 5.30 10.53
C LYS A 165 -17.87 5.29 9.52
N THR A 166 -17.56 5.20 8.22
CA THR A 166 -18.53 5.20 7.12
C THR A 166 -19.05 3.82 6.72
N LYS A 167 -18.61 2.73 7.37
CA LYS A 167 -19.06 1.38 7.04
C LYS A 167 -20.53 1.20 7.44
N GLY A 168 -21.36 0.72 6.51
CA GLY A 168 -22.79 0.49 6.76
C GLY A 168 -23.67 1.73 6.66
N MET A 169 -23.08 2.92 6.45
CA MET A 169 -23.85 4.14 6.27
C MET A 169 -24.62 4.14 4.96
N SER A 170 -25.85 4.64 4.99
CA SER A 170 -26.64 4.90 3.78
C SER A 170 -26.01 6.03 2.94
N SER A 171 -26.40 6.13 1.66
CA SER A 171 -25.92 7.21 0.76
C SER A 171 -26.16 8.61 1.35
N TYR A 172 -27.30 8.80 2.02
CA TYR A 172 -27.65 10.05 2.68
C TYR A 172 -26.75 10.34 3.89
N GLU A 173 -26.49 9.34 4.72
CA GLU A 173 -25.58 9.45 5.87
C GLU A 173 -24.15 9.74 5.43
N LEU A 174 -23.68 9.10 4.36
CA LEU A 174 -22.36 9.37 3.77
C LEU A 174 -22.23 10.81 3.29
N ARG A 175 -23.29 11.37 2.71
CA ARG A 175 -23.31 12.77 2.28
C ARG A 175 -23.21 13.72 3.46
N LYS A 176 -24.03 13.51 4.49
CA LYS A 176 -23.95 14.29 5.75
C LYS A 176 -22.59 14.17 6.40
N PHE A 177 -22.04 12.97 6.50
CA PHE A 177 -20.71 12.73 7.07
C PHE A 177 -19.63 13.54 6.33
N ARG A 178 -19.63 13.50 4.99
CA ARG A 178 -18.69 14.29 4.16
C ARG A 178 -18.85 15.80 4.35
N GLU A 179 -20.08 16.28 4.44
CA GLU A 179 -20.38 17.71 4.70
C GLU A 179 -19.87 18.12 6.10
N THR A 180 -20.07 17.28 7.12
CA THR A 180 -19.55 17.54 8.47
C THR A 180 -18.02 17.56 8.52
N GLU A 181 -17.34 16.61 7.87
CA GLU A 181 -15.87 16.61 7.79
C GLU A 181 -15.34 17.84 7.05
N LYS A 182 -16.02 18.26 5.98
CA LYS A 182 -15.64 19.46 5.22
C LYS A 182 -15.76 20.71 6.09
N ASN A 183 -16.85 20.84 6.84
CA ASN A 183 -17.09 21.97 7.73
C ASN A 183 -16.10 22.00 8.90
N LEU A 184 -15.77 20.85 9.48
CA LEU A 184 -14.72 20.75 10.52
C LEU A 184 -13.37 21.23 10.00
N LYS A 185 -12.94 20.76 8.82
CA LYS A 185 -11.68 21.20 8.20
C LYS A 185 -11.65 22.69 7.90
N LEU A 186 -12.78 23.28 7.52
CA LEU A 186 -12.88 24.73 7.30
C LEU A 186 -12.75 25.50 8.62
N LYS A 187 -13.43 25.04 9.68
CA LYS A 187 -13.30 25.64 11.03
C LYS A 187 -11.88 25.55 11.57
N GLU A 188 -11.23 24.40 11.43
CA GLU A 188 -9.82 24.23 11.83
C GLU A 188 -8.88 25.19 11.09
N LYS A 189 -9.11 25.43 9.79
CA LYS A 189 -8.34 26.41 9.02
C LYS A 189 -8.57 27.83 9.51
N GLN A 190 -9.83 28.22 9.71
CA GLN A 190 -10.16 29.56 10.23
C GLN A 190 -9.55 29.79 11.61
N PHE A 191 -9.62 28.80 12.48
CA PHE A 191 -9.03 28.86 13.82
C PHE A 191 -7.52 29.08 13.76
N LYS A 192 -6.81 28.33 12.90
CA LYS A 192 -5.36 28.53 12.70
C LYS A 192 -4.99 29.91 12.19
N ILE A 193 -5.78 30.47 11.27
CA ILE A 193 -5.57 31.84 10.78
C ILE A 193 -5.75 32.85 11.91
N LEU A 194 -6.82 32.72 12.70
CA LEU A 194 -7.08 33.60 13.84
C LEU A 194 -6.01 33.50 14.92
N GLU A 195 -5.47 32.30 15.17
CA GLU A 195 -4.32 32.14 16.08
C GLU A 195 -3.07 32.84 15.54
N GLN A 196 -2.78 32.69 14.24
CA GLN A 196 -1.64 33.39 13.62
C GLN A 196 -1.80 34.91 13.72
N GLU A 197 -2.97 35.45 13.39
CA GLU A 197 -3.26 36.89 13.49
C GLU A 197 -3.20 37.42 14.93
N LYS A 198 -3.45 36.57 15.95
CA LYS A 198 -3.26 36.95 17.35
C LYS A 198 -1.78 37.03 17.70
N VAL A 199 -1.01 36.00 17.32
CA VAL A 199 0.44 35.96 17.58
C VAL A 199 1.14 37.12 16.88
N GLU A 200 0.77 37.44 15.64
CA GLU A 200 1.33 38.57 14.90
C GLU A 200 1.07 39.90 15.61
N ARG A 201 -0.16 40.13 16.10
CA ARG A 201 -0.50 41.33 16.89
C ARG A 201 0.28 41.42 18.20
N GLU A 202 0.42 40.32 18.92
CA GLU A 202 1.21 40.28 20.16
C GLU A 202 2.70 40.59 19.89
N VAL A 203 3.26 40.09 18.79
CA VAL A 203 4.64 40.40 18.37
C VAL A 203 4.79 41.87 18.00
N GLU A 204 3.84 42.45 17.26
CA GLU A 204 3.85 43.88 16.92
C GLU A 204 3.79 44.77 18.16
N GLU A 205 2.97 44.43 19.16
CA GLU A 205 2.90 45.16 20.43
C GLU A 205 4.23 45.07 21.22
N ILE A 206 4.85 43.88 21.26
CA ILE A 206 6.15 43.68 21.94
C ILE A 206 7.26 44.47 21.24
N LEU A 207 7.25 44.55 19.91
CA LEU A 207 8.24 45.31 19.15
C LEU A 207 8.09 46.81 19.38
N LYS A 208 6.85 47.35 19.37
CA LYS A 208 6.60 48.76 19.68
C LYS A 208 7.06 49.16 21.07
N ASN A 209 6.82 48.32 22.08
CA ASN A 209 7.24 48.59 23.46
C ASN A 209 8.76 48.48 23.70
N LYS A 210 9.55 48.00 22.73
CA LYS A 210 11.02 47.94 22.80
C LYS A 210 11.71 49.11 22.12
N GLU A 211 10.98 49.90 21.34
CA GLU A 211 11.50 51.07 20.62
C GLU A 211 11.27 52.39 21.39
N GLU A 212 10.54 52.36 22.50
CA GLU A 212 10.43 53.42 23.52
C GLU A 212 11.46 53.22 24.66
#